data_AF-A0A841BZ41-F1
#
_entry.id   AF-A0A841BZ41-F1
#
_cell.length_a   1.000
_cell.length_b   1.000
_cell.length_c   1.000
_cell.angle_alpha   90.00
_cell.angle_beta   90.00
_cell.angle_gamma   90.00
#
_symmetry.space_group_name_H-M   'P 1'
#
loop_
_entity.id
_entity.type
_entity.pdbx_description
1 polymer ?
#
loop_
_entity_poly.entity_id
_entity_poly.type
_entity_poly.pdbx_seq_one_letter_code
_entity_poly.pdbx_strand_id
1 'polypeptide(L)'
;MSAPIRSNSILPARREEIELLTADGVTLVGELALPAEREPTATIICLHPLPTHGGMMDSHVFRKAAWRLPELAGLGVLRFNTRGTSSVRGTSGGSFDGGVAERFDVAAALEWAEFANLANLWLLGWSFGTDLVLRYGADPSVAGAVLLSPPLRSATEEDLARWAEFGRPLTALVPEFDDYLRPAEAAERFAAIPQAEVIGFPGAKHLWVGQAEKVLDEIVRRVAPEVPTPLPDEYDGVMGQGDASAYADRTVAAFEPLAD
;
A
#
# COMPACT_ATOMS: atom_id res chain seq x y z
N MET A 1 15.18 -26.89 -7.91
CA MET A 1 16.41 -26.06 -7.93
C MET A 1 15.92 -24.66 -7.69
N SER A 2 16.37 -24.03 -6.60
CA SER A 2 15.99 -22.67 -6.26
C SER A 2 16.49 -21.70 -7.33
N ALA A 3 15.71 -20.65 -7.60
CA ALA A 3 16.07 -19.58 -8.51
C ALA A 3 15.89 -18.22 -7.81
N PRO A 4 16.73 -17.22 -8.14
CA PRO A 4 16.69 -15.91 -7.48
C PRO A 4 15.40 -15.15 -7.80
N ILE A 5 14.81 -14.54 -6.78
CA ILE A 5 13.67 -13.65 -6.89
C ILE A 5 14.17 -12.29 -7.37
N ARG A 6 13.79 -11.91 -8.59
CA ARG A 6 14.19 -10.65 -9.22
C ARG A 6 13.07 -9.63 -9.18
N SER A 7 13.38 -8.41 -9.63
CA SER A 7 12.43 -7.29 -9.69
C SER A 7 11.11 -7.60 -10.39
N ASN A 8 11.12 -8.52 -11.37
CA ASN A 8 9.94 -8.92 -12.14
C ASN A 8 9.45 -10.35 -11.86
N SER A 9 9.97 -11.02 -10.83
CA SER A 9 9.47 -12.34 -10.43
C SER A 9 8.04 -12.24 -9.89
N ILE A 10 7.15 -13.06 -10.45
CA ILE A 10 5.78 -13.26 -9.98
C ILE A 10 5.72 -14.65 -9.36
N LEU A 11 5.44 -14.71 -8.06
CA LEU A 11 5.28 -15.98 -7.36
C LEU A 11 3.83 -16.48 -7.45
N PRO A 12 3.60 -17.79 -7.24
CA PRO A 12 2.27 -18.38 -7.26
C PRO A 12 1.26 -17.64 -6.37
N ALA A 13 0.08 -17.38 -6.93
CA ALA A 13 -1.04 -16.75 -6.22
C ALA A 13 -2.33 -16.96 -7.04
N ARG A 14 -3.48 -16.95 -6.37
CA ARG A 14 -4.78 -16.75 -7.02
C ARG A 14 -4.96 -15.25 -7.22
N ARG A 15 -5.22 -14.81 -8.46
CA ARG A 15 -5.35 -13.39 -8.81
C ARG A 15 -6.67 -13.15 -9.50
N GLU A 16 -7.39 -12.14 -9.05
CA GLU A 16 -8.71 -11.77 -9.56
C GLU A 16 -8.73 -10.27 -9.82
N GLU A 17 -9.24 -9.87 -10.99
CA GLU A 17 -9.59 -8.48 -11.26
C GLU A 17 -10.94 -8.18 -10.61
N ILE A 18 -11.01 -7.08 -9.88
CA ILE A 18 -12.18 -6.72 -9.08
C ILE A 18 -12.64 -5.31 -9.42
N GLU A 19 -13.93 -5.05 -9.21
CA GLU A 19 -14.52 -3.73 -9.27
C GLU A 19 -15.08 -3.35 -7.89
N LEU A 20 -14.82 -2.13 -7.46
CA LEU A 20 -15.36 -1.56 -6.22
C LEU A 20 -16.39 -0.49 -6.61
N LEU A 21 -17.64 -0.64 -6.17
CA LEU A 21 -18.67 0.37 -6.38
C LEU A 21 -18.74 1.27 -5.15
N THR A 22 -18.44 2.56 -5.32
CA THR A 22 -18.52 3.54 -4.25
C THR A 22 -19.95 3.97 -3.96
N ALA A 23 -20.20 4.45 -2.74
CA ALA A 23 -21.51 4.96 -2.33
C ALA A 23 -21.99 6.18 -3.17
N ASP A 24 -21.07 6.91 -3.79
CA ASP A 24 -21.37 8.01 -4.72
C ASP A 24 -21.48 7.57 -6.20
N GLY A 25 -21.48 6.25 -6.46
CA GLY A 25 -21.78 5.67 -7.78
C GLY A 25 -20.61 5.59 -8.75
N VAL A 26 -19.37 5.65 -8.25
CA VAL A 26 -18.15 5.49 -9.04
C VAL A 26 -17.69 4.04 -8.99
N THR A 27 -17.37 3.46 -10.15
CA THR A 27 -16.70 2.15 -10.21
C THR A 27 -15.19 2.33 -10.24
N LEU A 28 -14.50 1.67 -9.31
CA LEU A 28 -13.04 1.64 -9.23
C LEU A 28 -12.51 0.29 -9.68
N VAL A 29 -11.40 0.28 -10.41
CA VAL A 29 -10.74 -0.95 -10.86
C VAL A 29 -9.69 -1.40 -9.85
N GLY A 30 -9.60 -2.71 -9.61
CA GLY A 30 -8.63 -3.29 -8.68
C GLY A 30 -8.21 -4.71 -9.03
N GLU A 31 -7.33 -5.25 -8.18
CA GLU A 31 -6.85 -6.63 -8.22
C GLU A 31 -6.74 -7.15 -6.78
N LEU A 32 -7.25 -8.36 -6.56
CA LEU A 32 -7.01 -9.15 -5.37
C LEU A 32 -6.01 -10.27 -5.67
N ALA A 33 -4.96 -10.37 -4.86
CA ALA A 33 -3.99 -11.44 -4.89
C ALA A 33 -4.03 -12.24 -3.58
N LEU A 34 -4.29 -13.54 -3.66
CA LEU A 34 -4.37 -14.45 -2.51
C LEU A 34 -3.36 -15.58 -2.63
N PRO A 35 -2.93 -16.20 -1.50
CA PRO A 35 -2.07 -17.39 -1.54
C PRO A 35 -2.66 -18.49 -2.43
N ALA A 36 -1.83 -19.20 -3.19
CA ALA A 36 -2.31 -20.14 -4.21
C ALA A 36 -3.11 -21.31 -3.63
N GLU A 37 -2.65 -21.86 -2.50
CA GLU A 37 -3.13 -23.14 -1.96
C GLU A 37 -3.75 -23.05 -0.56
N ARG A 38 -3.82 -21.84 0.03
CA ARG A 38 -4.32 -21.62 1.39
C ARG A 38 -5.10 -20.32 1.52
N GLU A 39 -5.76 -20.15 2.65
CA GLU A 39 -6.35 -18.86 3.04
C GLU A 39 -5.27 -17.91 3.58
N PRO A 40 -5.41 -16.59 3.36
CA PRO A 40 -4.46 -15.63 3.89
C PRO A 40 -4.56 -15.50 5.41
N THR A 41 -3.44 -15.25 6.10
CA THR A 41 -3.45 -14.94 7.54
C THR A 41 -3.89 -13.50 7.82
N ALA A 42 -3.65 -12.61 6.87
CA ALA A 42 -4.08 -11.22 6.85
C ALA A 42 -4.14 -10.70 5.42
N THR A 43 -4.90 -9.63 5.18
CA THR A 43 -5.01 -9.00 3.86
C THR A 43 -4.64 -7.53 3.94
N ILE A 44 -3.73 -7.11 3.06
CA ILE A 44 -3.27 -5.73 2.94
C ILE A 44 -4.11 -5.02 1.87
N ILE A 45 -4.75 -3.92 2.22
CA ILE A 45 -5.44 -3.01 1.31
C ILE A 45 -4.50 -1.85 1.00
N CYS A 46 -4.15 -1.69 -0.27
CA CYS A 46 -3.14 -0.75 -0.75
C CYS A 46 -3.76 0.57 -1.23
N LEU A 47 -3.39 1.69 -0.59
CA LEU A 47 -3.76 3.05 -1.00
C LEU A 47 -2.55 3.75 -1.63
N HIS A 48 -2.62 3.97 -2.95
CA HIS A 48 -1.46 4.31 -3.77
C HIS A 48 -0.99 5.76 -3.63
N PRO A 49 0.24 6.09 -4.07
CA PRO A 49 0.74 7.46 -4.08
C PRO A 49 -0.04 8.36 -5.04
N LEU A 50 0.27 9.65 -5.04
CA LEU A 50 -0.52 10.70 -5.68
C LEU A 50 -0.82 10.41 -7.17
N PRO A 51 -2.10 10.29 -7.59
CA PRO A 51 -2.45 9.96 -8.97
C PRO A 51 -1.90 10.91 -10.02
N THR A 52 -1.91 12.21 -9.72
CA THR A 52 -1.48 13.27 -10.65
C THR A 52 0.02 13.22 -10.95
N HIS A 53 0.79 12.44 -10.19
CA HIS A 53 2.23 12.21 -10.37
C HIS A 53 2.50 10.73 -10.65
N GLY A 54 1.65 10.07 -11.43
CA GLY A 54 1.86 8.68 -11.86
C GLY A 54 1.66 7.63 -10.77
N GLY A 55 1.15 8.01 -9.59
CA GLY A 55 0.77 7.05 -8.56
C GLY A 55 -0.43 6.21 -8.98
N MET A 56 -0.35 4.90 -8.77
CA MET A 56 -1.39 3.94 -9.17
C MET A 56 -1.23 2.63 -8.39
N MET A 57 -2.21 1.73 -8.48
CA MET A 57 -2.12 0.43 -7.78
C MET A 57 -0.94 -0.46 -8.20
N ASP A 58 -0.32 -0.17 -9.35
CA ASP A 58 0.89 -0.83 -9.87
C ASP A 58 2.21 -0.15 -9.51
N SER A 59 2.20 0.89 -8.67
CA SER A 59 3.44 1.48 -8.13
C SER A 59 4.31 0.37 -7.51
N HIS A 60 5.63 0.47 -7.69
CA HIS A 60 6.52 -0.71 -7.62
C HIS A 60 6.52 -1.47 -6.30
N VAL A 61 6.33 -0.79 -5.16
CA VAL A 61 6.24 -1.46 -3.86
C VAL A 61 4.98 -2.32 -3.81
N PHE A 62 3.82 -1.79 -4.20
CA PHE A 62 2.53 -2.49 -4.16
C PHE A 62 2.47 -3.63 -5.17
N ARG A 63 3.01 -3.41 -6.38
CA ARG A 63 3.15 -4.45 -7.39
C ARG A 63 4.00 -5.61 -6.88
N LYS A 64 5.17 -5.32 -6.29
CA LYS A 64 6.03 -6.36 -5.69
C LYS A 64 5.35 -7.04 -4.50
N ALA A 65 4.59 -6.30 -3.68
CA ALA A 65 3.81 -6.88 -2.58
C ALA A 65 2.82 -7.91 -3.11
N ALA A 66 1.97 -7.53 -4.08
CA ALA A 66 1.01 -8.43 -4.71
C ALA A 66 1.67 -9.61 -5.40
N TRP A 67 2.84 -9.42 -6.02
CA TRP A 67 3.56 -10.48 -6.72
C TRP A 67 4.25 -11.51 -5.82
N ARG A 68 4.54 -11.17 -4.55
CA ARG A 68 5.44 -11.95 -3.71
C ARG A 68 4.84 -12.38 -2.36
N LEU A 69 4.14 -11.48 -1.68
CA LEU A 69 3.64 -11.73 -0.32
C LEU A 69 2.60 -12.86 -0.20
N PRO A 70 1.73 -13.12 -1.20
CA PRO A 70 0.86 -14.28 -1.15
C PRO A 70 1.60 -15.60 -0.94
N GLU A 71 2.73 -15.77 -1.62
CA GLU A 71 3.55 -16.98 -1.52
C GLU A 71 4.49 -16.92 -0.30
N LEU A 72 5.29 -15.84 -0.19
CA LEU A 72 6.37 -15.77 0.80
C LEU A 72 5.87 -15.58 2.24
N ALA A 73 4.72 -14.93 2.42
CA ALA A 73 4.20 -14.57 3.73
C ALA A 73 2.78 -15.09 3.98
N GLY A 74 2.09 -15.62 2.96
CA GLY A 74 0.71 -16.05 3.12
C GLY A 74 -0.28 -14.91 3.28
N LEU A 75 0.04 -13.74 2.72
CA LEU A 75 -0.78 -12.54 2.85
C LEU A 75 -1.65 -12.32 1.61
N GLY A 76 -2.89 -11.90 1.83
CA GLY A 76 -3.71 -11.30 0.79
C GLY A 76 -3.20 -9.89 0.46
N VAL A 77 -3.29 -9.47 -0.80
CA VAL A 77 -3.02 -8.10 -1.22
C VAL A 77 -4.13 -7.63 -2.13
N LEU A 78 -4.94 -6.70 -1.64
CA LEU A 78 -5.96 -5.98 -2.40
C LEU A 78 -5.39 -4.62 -2.79
N ARG A 79 -5.35 -4.34 -4.08
CA ARG A 79 -4.86 -3.06 -4.61
C ARG A 79 -5.86 -2.53 -5.63
N PHE A 80 -6.12 -1.24 -5.60
CA PHE A 80 -7.10 -0.62 -6.46
C PHE A 80 -6.66 0.79 -6.83
N ASN A 81 -7.17 1.30 -7.95
CA ASN A 81 -6.99 2.68 -8.35
C ASN A 81 -8.09 3.54 -7.71
N THR A 82 -7.72 4.61 -7.02
CA THR A 82 -8.69 5.63 -6.60
C THR A 82 -9.34 6.27 -7.83
N ARG A 83 -10.45 6.99 -7.64
CA ARG A 83 -11.20 7.68 -8.68
C ARG A 83 -10.30 8.47 -9.64
N GLY A 84 -10.56 8.34 -10.93
CA GLY A 84 -9.79 8.97 -12.02
C GLY A 84 -8.39 8.38 -12.29
N THR A 85 -7.90 7.47 -11.45
CA THR A 85 -6.55 6.89 -11.61
C THR A 85 -6.55 5.80 -12.68
N SER A 86 -5.46 5.75 -13.47
CA SER A 86 -5.27 4.77 -14.55
C SER A 86 -4.04 3.91 -14.33
N SER A 87 -4.19 2.60 -14.54
CA SER A 87 -3.11 1.60 -14.52
C SER A 87 -3.17 0.70 -15.76
N VAL A 88 -2.37 -0.36 -15.81
CA VAL A 88 -2.46 -1.34 -16.91
C VAL A 88 -3.78 -2.13 -16.88
N ARG A 89 -4.45 -2.17 -15.73
CA ARG A 89 -5.76 -2.81 -15.52
C ARG A 89 -6.95 -1.93 -15.92
N GLY A 90 -6.70 -0.74 -16.46
CA GLY A 90 -7.75 0.22 -16.82
C GLY A 90 -7.80 1.45 -15.92
N THR A 91 -8.90 2.20 -16.04
CA THR A 91 -9.10 3.51 -15.41
C THR A 91 -10.33 3.46 -14.51
N SER A 92 -10.15 3.81 -13.25
CA SER A 92 -11.28 4.02 -12.32
C SER A 92 -12.10 5.23 -12.77
N GLY A 93 -13.41 5.15 -12.62
CA GLY A 93 -14.32 6.26 -12.95
C GLY A 93 -14.09 7.50 -12.08
N GLY A 94 -14.86 8.56 -12.34
CA GLY A 94 -14.76 9.82 -11.61
C GLY A 94 -13.46 10.59 -11.88
N SER A 95 -13.08 11.47 -10.96
CA SER A 95 -11.89 12.31 -11.03
C SER A 95 -11.26 12.50 -9.67
N PHE A 96 -9.93 12.65 -9.63
CA PHE A 96 -9.19 13.00 -8.43
C PHE A 96 -9.76 14.26 -7.76
N ASP A 97 -9.95 14.22 -6.43
CA ASP A 97 -10.58 15.27 -5.65
C ASP A 97 -9.74 15.66 -4.41
N GLY A 98 -8.42 15.50 -4.49
CA GLY A 98 -7.51 16.00 -3.44
C GLY A 98 -7.64 15.26 -2.10
N GLY A 99 -8.22 14.06 -2.08
CA GLY A 99 -8.45 13.28 -0.88
C GLY A 99 -9.77 13.58 -0.17
N VAL A 100 -10.68 14.37 -0.77
CA VAL A 100 -12.00 14.63 -0.20
C VAL A 100 -12.98 13.53 -0.60
N ALA A 101 -13.25 13.38 -1.90
CA ALA A 101 -14.18 12.35 -2.36
C ALA A 101 -13.56 10.94 -2.34
N GLU A 102 -12.23 10.80 -2.32
CA GLU A 102 -11.54 9.52 -2.13
C GLU A 102 -11.92 8.82 -0.81
N ARG A 103 -12.56 9.50 0.15
CA ARG A 103 -13.18 8.85 1.32
C ARG A 103 -14.15 7.73 0.94
N PHE A 104 -14.89 7.90 -0.16
CA PHE A 104 -15.82 6.89 -0.66
C PHE A 104 -15.08 5.72 -1.31
N ASP A 105 -13.89 5.97 -1.84
CA ASP A 105 -13.03 4.94 -2.43
C ASP A 105 -12.45 4.04 -1.32
N VAL A 106 -11.99 4.65 -0.22
CA VAL A 106 -11.51 3.92 0.97
C VAL A 106 -12.63 3.08 1.57
N ALA A 107 -13.82 3.66 1.75
CA ALA A 107 -14.99 2.94 2.24
C ALA A 107 -15.35 1.75 1.33
N ALA A 108 -15.39 1.95 0.01
CA ALA A 108 -15.70 0.88 -0.93
C ALA A 108 -14.69 -0.28 -0.88
N ALA A 109 -13.40 0.02 -0.70
CA ALA A 109 -12.38 -1.02 -0.56
C ALA A 109 -12.53 -1.82 0.74
N LEU A 110 -12.85 -1.16 1.85
CA LEU A 110 -13.11 -1.81 3.13
C LEU A 110 -14.39 -2.67 3.07
N GLU A 111 -15.50 -2.09 2.61
CA GLU A 111 -16.78 -2.79 2.48
C GLU A 111 -16.68 -4.02 1.56
N TRP A 112 -15.96 -3.89 0.43
CA TRP A 112 -15.72 -5.02 -0.47
C TRP A 112 -14.90 -6.11 0.21
N ALA A 113 -13.84 -5.74 0.96
CA ALA A 113 -13.00 -6.69 1.67
C ALA A 113 -13.76 -7.42 2.79
N GLU A 114 -14.63 -6.72 3.53
CA GLU A 114 -15.52 -7.32 4.50
C GLU A 114 -16.53 -8.27 3.85
N PHE A 115 -17.15 -7.86 2.75
CA PHE A 115 -18.12 -8.69 2.02
C PHE A 115 -17.48 -9.96 1.44
N ALA A 116 -16.24 -9.85 0.95
CA ALA A 116 -15.42 -10.98 0.52
C ALA A 116 -14.87 -11.82 1.69
N ASN A 117 -15.17 -11.44 2.94
CA ASN A 117 -14.76 -12.11 4.17
C ASN A 117 -13.23 -12.28 4.26
N LEU A 118 -12.49 -11.24 3.85
CA LEU A 118 -11.03 -11.24 3.89
C LEU A 118 -10.51 -11.15 5.33
N ALA A 119 -9.50 -11.95 5.64
CA ALA A 119 -8.98 -12.06 6.99
C ALA A 119 -8.15 -10.83 7.40
N ASN A 120 -8.32 -10.38 8.65
CA ASN A 120 -7.43 -9.48 9.38
C ASN A 120 -6.91 -8.31 8.52
N LEU A 121 -7.78 -7.33 8.26
CA LEU A 121 -7.51 -6.27 7.28
C LEU A 121 -6.45 -5.28 7.79
N TRP A 122 -5.41 -5.04 6.99
CA TRP A 122 -4.40 -4.02 7.23
C TRP A 122 -4.41 -2.99 6.10
N LEU A 123 -4.21 -1.72 6.45
CA LEU A 123 -4.06 -0.67 5.44
C LEU A 123 -2.58 -0.42 5.15
N LEU A 124 -2.23 -0.30 3.88
CA LEU A 124 -0.91 0.12 3.42
C LEU A 124 -1.06 1.38 2.57
N GLY A 125 -0.76 2.53 3.16
CA GLY A 125 -0.76 3.81 2.45
C GLY A 125 0.64 4.18 1.98
N TRP A 126 0.75 4.88 0.85
CA TRP A 126 2.01 5.49 0.41
C TRP A 126 1.79 6.93 -0.05
N SER A 127 2.57 7.88 0.49
CA SER A 127 2.49 9.31 0.16
C SER A 127 1.05 9.82 0.32
N PHE A 128 0.41 10.31 -0.75
CA PHE A 128 -1.03 10.64 -0.75
C PHE A 128 -1.91 9.56 -0.08
N GLY A 129 -1.66 8.28 -0.35
CA GLY A 129 -2.40 7.18 0.25
C GLY A 129 -2.26 7.08 1.78
N THR A 130 -1.18 7.58 2.38
CA THR A 130 -1.07 7.61 3.86
C THR A 130 -2.04 8.61 4.47
N ASP A 131 -2.25 9.75 3.82
CA ASP A 131 -3.24 10.72 4.30
C ASP A 131 -4.65 10.14 4.22
N LEU A 132 -4.96 9.36 3.17
CA LEU A 132 -6.24 8.65 3.08
C LEU A 132 -6.40 7.63 4.21
N VAL A 133 -5.35 6.87 4.54
CA VAL A 133 -5.36 5.94 5.69
C VAL A 133 -5.61 6.71 6.99
N LEU A 134 -4.92 7.82 7.21
CA LEU A 134 -5.06 8.60 8.44
C LEU A 134 -6.46 9.21 8.58
N ARG A 135 -7.00 9.73 7.48
CA ARG A 135 -8.30 10.42 7.47
C ARG A 135 -9.48 9.46 7.54
N TYR A 136 -9.40 8.31 6.89
CA TYR A 136 -10.56 7.44 6.62
C TYR A 136 -10.35 5.97 6.99
N GLY A 137 -9.17 5.58 7.47
CA GLY A 137 -8.83 4.18 7.76
C GLY A 137 -9.09 3.72 9.20
N ALA A 138 -9.56 4.59 10.08
CA ALA A 138 -9.93 4.25 11.47
C ALA A 138 -11.30 3.55 11.52
N ASP A 139 -11.39 2.39 10.87
CA ASP A 139 -12.60 1.57 10.74
C ASP A 139 -12.50 0.30 11.61
N PRO A 140 -13.57 -0.12 12.31
CA PRO A 140 -13.53 -1.29 13.20
C PRO A 140 -13.00 -2.60 12.58
N SER A 141 -13.15 -2.78 11.27
CA SER A 141 -12.65 -3.93 10.50
C SER A 141 -11.13 -3.95 10.35
N VAL A 142 -10.48 -2.79 10.51
CA VAL A 142 -9.04 -2.61 10.33
C VAL A 142 -8.29 -3.03 11.61
N ALA A 143 -7.32 -3.92 11.42
CA ALA A 143 -6.46 -4.43 12.47
C ALA A 143 -5.25 -3.53 12.74
N GLY A 144 -4.80 -2.76 11.74
CA GLY A 144 -3.69 -1.82 11.84
C GLY A 144 -3.30 -1.22 10.49
N ALA A 145 -2.29 -0.37 10.48
CA ALA A 145 -1.81 0.24 9.24
C ALA A 145 -0.29 0.46 9.18
N VAL A 146 0.23 0.43 7.96
CA VAL A 146 1.61 0.81 7.64
C VAL A 146 1.58 1.99 6.66
N LEU A 147 2.33 3.04 6.96
CA LEU A 147 2.40 4.27 6.18
C LEU A 147 3.79 4.39 5.55
N LEU A 148 3.86 4.47 4.23
CA LEU A 148 5.11 4.66 3.49
C LEU A 148 5.26 6.13 3.11
N SER A 149 6.35 6.77 3.54
CA SER A 149 6.63 8.20 3.26
C SER A 149 5.45 9.13 3.57
N PRO A 150 4.90 9.13 4.81
CA PRO A 150 3.70 9.89 5.12
C PRO A 150 3.97 11.39 5.14
N PRO A 151 3.48 12.19 4.19
CA PRO A 151 3.84 13.61 4.11
C PRO A 151 2.96 14.47 5.02
N LEU A 152 1.90 13.91 5.62
CA LEU A 152 0.93 14.61 6.48
C LEU A 152 0.42 15.91 5.85
N ARG A 153 0.09 15.86 4.55
CA ARG A 153 -0.29 17.05 3.76
C ARG A 153 -1.72 17.48 4.02
N SER A 154 -2.61 16.49 4.10
CA SER A 154 -4.06 16.71 4.25
C SER A 154 -4.65 16.07 5.49
N ALA A 155 -3.92 15.13 6.13
CA ALA A 155 -4.29 14.63 7.45
C ALA A 155 -4.12 15.75 8.50
N THR A 156 -5.12 15.91 9.34
CA THR A 156 -5.21 16.94 10.38
C THR A 156 -4.90 16.38 11.75
N GLU A 157 -4.74 17.25 12.75
CA GLU A 157 -4.59 16.82 14.15
C GLU A 157 -5.79 15.99 14.64
N GLU A 158 -7.00 16.28 14.14
CA GLU A 158 -8.19 15.50 14.47
C GLU A 158 -8.11 14.08 13.90
N ASP A 159 -7.58 13.91 12.69
CA ASP A 159 -7.38 12.59 12.09
C ASP A 159 -6.35 11.77 12.89
N LEU A 160 -5.27 12.43 13.37
CA LEU A 160 -4.30 11.77 14.26
C LEU A 160 -4.92 11.41 15.61
N ALA A 161 -5.71 12.30 16.21
CA ALA A 161 -6.43 12.03 17.45
C ALA A 161 -7.41 10.85 17.31
N ARG A 162 -8.13 10.76 16.18
CA ARG A 162 -8.98 9.61 15.87
C ARG A 162 -8.19 8.29 15.82
N TRP A 163 -7.00 8.27 15.23
CA TRP A 163 -6.12 7.10 15.27
C TRP A 163 -5.59 6.78 16.67
N ALA A 164 -5.29 7.80 17.48
CA ALA A 164 -4.89 7.62 18.88
C ALA A 164 -6.02 6.94 19.69
N GLU A 165 -7.26 7.42 19.54
CA GLU A 165 -8.45 6.83 20.18
C GLU A 165 -8.77 5.42 19.64
N PHE A 166 -8.59 5.21 18.33
CA PHE A 166 -8.83 3.92 17.68
C PHE A 166 -7.90 2.82 18.24
N GLY A 167 -6.70 3.18 18.70
CA GLY A 167 -5.83 2.30 19.48
C GLY A 167 -5.20 1.14 18.71
N ARG A 168 -5.44 1.03 17.39
CA ARG A 168 -4.80 0.01 16.55
C ARG A 168 -3.33 0.34 16.26
N PRO A 169 -2.48 -0.68 16.02
CA PRO A 169 -1.12 -0.49 15.56
C PRO A 169 -1.02 0.39 14.32
N LEU A 170 -0.08 1.34 14.36
CA LEU A 170 0.23 2.22 13.26
C LEU A 170 1.74 2.33 13.12
N THR A 171 2.28 2.06 11.94
CA THR A 171 3.74 2.17 11.70
C THR A 171 4.01 3.11 10.54
N ALA A 172 4.78 4.16 10.76
CA ALA A 172 5.24 5.10 9.74
C ALA A 172 6.69 4.77 9.33
N LEU A 173 6.87 4.36 8.08
CA LEU A 173 8.19 4.17 7.47
C LEU A 173 8.57 5.47 6.78
N VAL A 174 9.64 6.10 7.26
CA VAL A 174 10.02 7.46 6.87
C VAL A 174 11.42 7.43 6.24
N PRO A 175 11.56 7.74 4.94
CA PRO A 175 12.86 7.80 4.30
C PRO A 175 13.78 8.85 4.94
N GLU A 176 15.07 8.54 5.08
CA GLU A 176 16.06 9.51 5.59
C GLU A 176 16.12 10.78 4.74
N PHE A 177 16.07 10.62 3.42
CA PHE A 177 16.14 11.70 2.45
C PHE A 177 14.78 11.99 1.81
N ASP A 178 13.71 11.93 2.61
CA ASP A 178 12.41 12.42 2.17
C ASP A 178 12.42 13.95 2.04
N ASP A 179 11.73 14.44 1.00
CA ASP A 179 11.63 15.87 0.70
C ASP A 179 10.45 16.55 1.45
N TYR A 180 9.52 15.76 2.03
CA TYR A 180 8.31 16.26 2.68
C TYR A 180 8.32 16.06 4.19
N LEU A 181 8.68 14.87 4.67
CA LEU A 181 8.71 14.58 6.10
C LEU A 181 9.87 13.66 6.45
N ARG A 182 10.79 14.14 7.28
CA ARG A 182 11.98 13.39 7.70
C ARG A 182 11.80 12.71 9.06
N PRO A 183 12.60 11.69 9.41
CA PRO A 183 12.34 10.85 10.59
C PRO A 183 12.22 11.61 11.91
N ALA A 184 13.04 12.63 12.15
CA ALA A 184 12.97 13.42 13.39
C ALA A 184 11.65 14.20 13.50
N GLU A 185 11.26 14.89 12.43
CA GLU A 185 10.00 15.62 12.38
C GLU A 185 8.80 14.66 12.44
N ALA A 186 8.87 13.53 11.75
CA ALA A 186 7.85 12.49 11.83
C ALA A 186 7.66 11.99 13.26
N ALA A 187 8.74 11.75 14.02
CA ALA A 187 8.65 11.34 15.42
C ALA A 187 7.90 12.37 16.28
N GLU A 188 8.14 13.67 16.08
CA GLU A 188 7.42 14.73 16.78
C GLU A 188 5.94 14.76 16.39
N ARG A 189 5.62 14.67 15.10
CA ARG A 189 4.25 14.75 14.58
C ARG A 189 3.40 13.54 14.96
N PHE A 190 3.96 12.33 14.86
CA PHE A 190 3.27 11.09 15.20
C PHE A 190 3.20 10.83 16.72
N ALA A 191 3.89 11.61 17.56
CA ALA A 191 3.75 11.52 19.03
C ALA A 191 2.31 11.76 19.52
N ALA A 192 1.46 12.38 18.69
CA ALA A 192 0.03 12.49 18.95
C ALA A 192 -0.71 11.14 18.98
N ILE A 193 -0.13 10.08 18.44
CA ILE A 193 -0.66 8.71 18.41
C ILE A 193 0.23 7.85 19.31
N PRO A 194 -0.14 7.58 20.57
CA PRO A 194 0.75 6.96 21.56
C PRO A 194 1.31 5.59 21.15
N GLN A 195 0.57 4.84 20.34
CA GLN A 195 0.94 3.52 19.84
C GLN A 195 1.62 3.53 18.47
N ALA A 196 1.85 4.70 17.86
CA ALA A 196 2.50 4.79 16.57
C ALA A 196 4.02 4.53 16.66
N GLU A 197 4.54 3.70 15.77
CA GLU A 197 5.97 3.51 15.58
C GLU A 197 6.46 4.33 14.38
N VAL A 198 7.50 5.16 14.57
CA VAL A 198 8.18 5.87 13.48
C VAL A 198 9.53 5.22 13.21
N ILE A 199 9.76 4.82 11.97
CA ILE A 199 10.95 4.07 11.56
C ILE A 199 11.64 4.83 10.44
N GLY A 200 12.79 5.42 10.78
CA GLY A 200 13.66 6.03 9.79
C GLY A 200 14.32 4.95 8.92
N PHE A 201 14.32 5.15 7.59
CA PHE A 201 14.97 4.26 6.63
C PHE A 201 16.22 4.92 6.03
N PRO A 202 17.42 4.50 6.48
CA PRO A 202 18.68 5.05 6.00
C PRO A 202 18.86 4.86 4.48
N GLY A 203 19.33 5.90 3.80
CA GLY A 203 19.59 5.88 2.36
C GLY A 203 18.34 5.86 1.47
N ALA A 204 17.13 5.82 2.04
CA ALA A 204 15.90 5.83 1.29
C ALA A 204 15.48 7.26 0.91
N LYS A 205 14.76 7.37 -0.20
CA LYS A 205 14.06 8.58 -0.66
C LYS A 205 12.56 8.31 -0.74
N HIS A 206 11.78 9.37 -0.95
CA HIS A 206 10.32 9.35 -0.99
C HIS A 206 9.72 8.18 -1.80
N LEU A 207 10.36 7.84 -2.93
CA LEU A 207 9.88 6.85 -3.87
C LEU A 207 10.34 5.41 -3.59
N TRP A 208 11.11 5.11 -2.54
CA TRP A 208 11.53 3.73 -2.20
C TRP A 208 12.24 2.94 -3.31
N VAL A 209 12.83 3.61 -4.30
CA VAL A 209 13.56 2.96 -5.39
C VAL A 209 14.77 2.21 -4.80
N GLY A 210 14.89 0.92 -5.13
CA GLY A 210 15.96 0.06 -4.62
C GLY A 210 15.79 -0.38 -3.15
N GLN A 211 14.68 -0.04 -2.48
CA GLN A 211 14.43 -0.40 -1.09
C GLN A 211 13.21 -1.30 -0.90
N ALA A 212 12.53 -1.67 -1.99
CA ALA A 212 11.25 -2.37 -1.93
C ALA A 212 11.32 -3.67 -1.12
N GLU A 213 12.39 -4.45 -1.25
CA GLU A 213 12.59 -5.71 -0.53
C GLU A 213 12.60 -5.48 0.99
N LYS A 214 13.36 -4.48 1.48
CA LYS A 214 13.36 -4.11 2.91
C LYS A 214 12.02 -3.55 3.38
N VAL A 215 11.32 -2.82 2.51
CA VAL A 215 9.97 -2.33 2.82
C VAL A 215 8.98 -3.50 2.95
N LEU A 216 9.07 -4.51 2.09
CA LEU A 216 8.25 -5.71 2.20
C LEU A 216 8.56 -6.50 3.48
N ASP A 217 9.84 -6.62 3.87
CA ASP A 217 10.21 -7.22 5.15
C ASP A 217 9.57 -6.48 6.33
N GLU A 218 9.60 -5.15 6.29
CA GLU A 218 8.99 -4.33 7.32
C GLU A 218 7.47 -4.54 7.38
N ILE A 219 6.80 -4.50 6.23
CA ILE A 219 5.36 -4.77 6.14
C ILE A 219 5.03 -6.14 6.75
N VAL A 220 5.75 -7.20 6.36
CA VAL A 220 5.51 -8.56 6.89
C VAL A 220 5.73 -8.63 8.39
N ARG A 221 6.77 -7.98 8.94
CA ARG A 221 7.02 -7.96 10.39
C ARG A 221 5.84 -7.41 11.19
N ARG A 222 5.03 -6.52 10.62
CA ARG A 222 3.87 -5.90 11.30
C ARG A 222 2.61 -6.70 11.08
N VAL A 223 2.40 -7.15 9.84
CA VAL A 223 1.14 -7.77 9.40
C VAL A 223 1.10 -9.27 9.72
N ALA A 224 2.24 -9.97 9.65
CA ALA A 224 2.39 -11.40 9.92
C ALA A 224 3.71 -11.64 10.70
N PRO A 225 3.79 -11.23 11.98
CA PRO A 225 5.01 -11.32 12.79
C PRO A 225 5.53 -12.76 12.99
N GLU A 226 4.70 -13.77 12.75
CA GLU A 226 5.09 -15.19 12.75
C GLU A 226 5.94 -15.60 11.54
N VAL A 227 5.92 -14.81 10.46
CA VAL A 227 6.73 -15.05 9.25
C VAL A 227 8.13 -14.47 9.48
N PRO A 228 9.19 -15.29 9.38
CA PRO A 228 10.56 -14.80 9.52
C PRO A 228 10.90 -13.74 8.47
N THR A 229 11.57 -12.67 8.91
CA THR A 229 12.16 -11.66 8.02
C THR A 229 13.68 -11.59 8.27
N PRO A 230 14.52 -11.34 7.24
CA PRO A 230 14.17 -10.99 5.86
C PRO A 230 13.49 -12.13 5.10
N LEU A 231 12.60 -11.78 4.19
CA LEU A 231 11.96 -12.74 3.30
C LEU A 231 13.01 -13.44 2.41
N PRO A 232 12.75 -14.67 1.94
CA PRO A 232 13.65 -15.36 1.03
C PRO A 232 13.94 -14.53 -0.23
N ASP A 233 15.20 -14.56 -0.69
CA ASP A 233 15.67 -13.97 -1.94
C ASP A 233 15.77 -15.00 -3.09
N GLU A 234 15.55 -16.27 -2.79
CA GLU A 234 15.41 -17.37 -3.74
C GLU A 234 14.09 -18.13 -3.53
N TYR A 235 13.59 -18.75 -4.59
CA TYR A 235 12.38 -19.55 -4.56
C TYR A 235 12.60 -20.91 -5.24
N ASP A 236 12.26 -22.01 -4.56
CA ASP A 236 12.28 -23.37 -5.11
C ASP A 236 10.89 -23.73 -5.65
N GLY A 237 10.58 -23.20 -6.84
CA GLY A 237 9.31 -23.43 -7.50
C GLY A 237 9.21 -22.67 -8.84
N VAL A 238 8.06 -22.80 -9.49
CA VAL A 238 7.82 -22.12 -10.78
C VAL A 238 7.44 -20.67 -10.51
N MET A 239 8.20 -19.74 -11.09
CA MET A 239 7.91 -18.31 -11.06
C MET A 239 7.45 -17.83 -12.44
N GLY A 240 6.44 -16.96 -12.47
CA GLY A 240 6.14 -16.14 -13.63
C GLY A 240 7.12 -14.97 -13.77
N GLN A 241 7.10 -14.32 -14.93
CA GLN A 241 7.77 -13.05 -15.14
C GLN A 241 6.76 -11.99 -15.54
N GLY A 242 6.75 -10.89 -14.80
CA GLY A 242 5.97 -9.71 -15.15
C GLY A 242 6.64 -8.90 -16.24
N ASP A 243 5.82 -8.35 -17.14
CA ASP A 243 6.27 -7.36 -18.10
C ASP A 243 6.43 -6.01 -17.39
N ALA A 244 7.67 -5.66 -17.06
CA ALA A 244 7.98 -4.38 -16.44
C ALA A 244 7.87 -3.20 -17.43
N SER A 245 7.91 -3.46 -18.74
CA SER A 245 7.85 -2.42 -19.79
C SER A 245 6.46 -1.81 -19.91
N ALA A 246 5.41 -2.58 -19.57
CA ALA A 246 4.03 -2.09 -19.50
C ALA A 246 3.83 -0.90 -18.53
N TYR A 247 4.82 -0.64 -17.68
CA TYR A 247 4.79 0.43 -16.67
C TYR A 247 5.82 1.54 -16.93
N ALA A 248 6.63 1.43 -17.98
CA ALA A 248 7.77 2.32 -18.23
C ALA A 248 7.33 3.79 -18.34
N ASP A 249 6.36 4.10 -19.21
CA ASP A 249 5.90 5.47 -19.48
C ASP A 249 5.19 6.12 -18.29
N ARG A 250 4.65 5.30 -17.37
CA ARG A 250 3.88 5.78 -16.21
C ARG A 250 4.76 5.96 -14.97
N THR A 251 5.89 5.27 -14.91
CA THR A 251 6.87 5.44 -13.83
C THR A 251 7.64 6.75 -14.00
N VAL A 252 7.90 7.19 -15.25
CA VAL A 252 8.65 8.45 -15.51
C VAL A 252 7.90 9.70 -15.02
N ALA A 253 6.57 9.72 -15.17
CA ALA A 253 5.72 10.82 -14.70
C ALA A 253 5.80 11.05 -13.18
N ALA A 254 6.14 10.02 -12.39
CA ALA A 254 6.36 10.16 -10.95
C ALA A 254 7.68 10.86 -10.57
N PHE A 255 8.56 11.10 -11.55
CA PHE A 255 9.85 11.78 -11.38
C PHE A 255 9.88 13.18 -12.01
N GLU A 256 8.79 13.65 -12.61
CA GLU A 256 8.73 15.03 -13.12
C GLU A 256 8.55 16.03 -11.96
N PRO A 257 9.28 17.17 -11.96
CA PRO A 257 9.10 18.18 -10.93
C PRO A 257 7.69 18.77 -10.97
N LEU A 258 7.17 19.16 -9.80
CA LEU A 258 5.96 19.97 -9.68
C LEU A 258 6.10 21.19 -10.60
N ALA A 259 5.23 21.32 -11.61
CA ALA A 259 5.01 22.62 -12.24
C ALA A 259 4.29 23.50 -11.21
N ASP A 260 4.82 24.71 -11.01
CA ASP A 260 4.35 25.71 -10.04
C ASP A 260 2.84 26.00 -10.08
#